data_AF-A0A2J6H5I6-F1
#
_entry.id   AF-A0A2J6H5I6-F1
#
_cell.length_a   1.000
_cell.length_b   1.000
_cell.length_c   1.000
_cell.angle_alpha   90.00
_cell.angle_beta   90.00
_cell.angle_gamma   90.00
#
_symmetry.space_group_name_H-M   'P 1'
#
loop_
_entity.id
_entity.type
_entity.pdbx_description
1 polymer ?
#
loop_
_entity_poly.entity_id
_entity_poly.type
_entity_poly.pdbx_seq_one_letter_code
_entity_poly.pdbx_strand_id
1 'polypeptide(L)'
;KQTVYPQAAPLPQAMPLTGNGSEVALNMISQQLQLLAGQIAQLQGYDAKMANHTQTIPQPTANELQSEPVAPLLLDQEPEVTAEEMVEIKKPFGATARIERKVQELDDKQMAWLADLTKSYNNKTRKSKEQTQQHRAYMADPRVVSGFRPLTKEVVYPIVINKSKGNRLWDVDGNEYIDALNGFGSNMLGYQPDVLKKAIHEQIDLGYEIGPQHELAGEVCKLMCEFTGHDRAALCNTGSEAVLGAMRIARTVSGRSLIVAFSGSYHGIMDEVIVRGTKKLKTFPAASGILPENVQNMLILDYGTDEALRIISERADDIAAVLVEPVQSRRPEFQPIEFLKSLRTLTAEKQICLVFDEVISGFRFHPGGTQALFGIKADLGTYGKVIGGGMPVGAICGKTAYMDALDGGFWQYGDDSVPEVGVTYFAGTFVRHPLALAAAKASLLYMKERGPALQEKLTGLAKRLREGMEVTCRKLNIPVSTVGFGSLWRIKFLEDIPYSELLFTLMRLKGIHILDGFPCFMTDAHTEQDVDFMIAQFNESIQEMVDVGFFKQSQPVNTMADLSAKQVDLQAMNTPPVAGARLGRDKEGNPAWFIEDKANPGKYLQYNISNN
;
A
#
# COMPACT_ATOMS: atom_id res chain seq x y z
N LYS A 1 47.84 -33.32 50.76
CA LYS A 1 46.77 -34.32 50.50
C LYS A 1 46.56 -34.32 48.98
N GLN A 2 46.84 -35.47 48.35
CA GLN A 2 46.65 -35.71 46.92
C GLN A 2 45.17 -35.55 46.56
N THR A 3 44.88 -34.85 45.47
CA THR A 3 43.54 -34.83 44.87
C THR A 3 43.60 -35.62 43.57
N VAL A 4 42.80 -36.68 43.55
CA VAL A 4 42.69 -37.73 42.54
C VAL A 4 41.86 -37.22 41.36
N TYR A 5 42.33 -37.45 40.13
CA TYR A 5 41.54 -37.25 38.92
C TYR A 5 40.57 -38.44 38.73
N PRO A 6 39.27 -38.24 38.45
CA PRO A 6 38.38 -39.35 38.10
C PRO A 6 38.65 -39.85 36.67
N GLN A 7 38.66 -41.18 36.53
CA GLN A 7 38.77 -41.92 35.27
C GLN A 7 37.61 -41.59 34.31
N ALA A 8 37.93 -41.47 33.02
CA ALA A 8 36.97 -41.39 31.93
C ALA A 8 36.21 -42.71 31.76
N ALA A 9 34.89 -42.64 31.61
CA ALA A 9 34.03 -43.77 31.25
C ALA A 9 34.18 -44.14 29.75
N PRO A 10 33.92 -45.39 29.34
CA PRO A 10 34.10 -45.83 27.97
C PRO A 10 33.07 -45.19 27.03
N LEU A 11 33.51 -44.68 25.88
CA LEU A 11 32.65 -44.24 24.80
C LEU A 11 31.93 -45.47 24.19
N PRO A 12 30.60 -45.43 23.97
CA PRO A 12 29.92 -46.47 23.21
C PRO A 12 30.34 -46.40 21.72
N GLN A 13 30.62 -47.57 21.14
CA GLN A 13 31.00 -47.71 19.73
C GLN A 13 29.85 -47.25 18.81
N ALA A 14 30.16 -46.35 17.88
CA ALA A 14 29.24 -45.97 16.81
C ALA A 14 29.15 -47.09 15.76
N MET A 15 27.95 -47.61 15.51
CA MET A 15 27.67 -48.43 14.32
C MET A 15 27.42 -47.53 13.10
N PRO A 16 27.78 -47.98 11.88
CA PRO A 16 27.64 -47.16 10.68
C PRO A 16 26.16 -46.95 10.33
N LEU A 17 25.78 -45.68 10.14
CA LEU A 17 24.45 -45.30 9.67
C LEU A 17 24.39 -45.45 8.14
N THR A 18 23.68 -46.46 7.66
CA THR A 18 23.28 -46.57 6.24
C THR A 18 21.77 -46.39 6.16
N GLY A 19 21.30 -45.25 5.64
CA GLY A 19 19.88 -44.92 5.47
C GLY A 19 19.67 -43.49 4.98
N ASN A 20 18.53 -43.21 4.35
CA ASN A 20 18.21 -41.90 3.75
C ASN A 20 18.04 -40.83 4.85
N GLY A 21 18.41 -39.57 4.58
CA GLY A 21 18.61 -38.53 5.62
C GLY A 21 17.43 -38.23 6.54
N SER A 22 16.19 -38.53 6.13
CA SER A 22 14.98 -38.38 6.95
C SER A 22 14.84 -39.47 8.02
N GLU A 23 15.23 -40.72 7.74
CA GLU A 23 15.19 -41.82 8.71
C GLU A 23 16.28 -41.66 9.78
N VAL A 24 17.43 -41.11 9.41
CA VAL A 24 18.50 -40.79 10.37
C VAL A 24 18.06 -39.69 11.33
N ALA A 25 17.37 -38.65 10.83
CA ALA A 25 16.84 -37.57 11.66
C ALA A 25 15.74 -38.05 12.61
N LEU A 26 14.81 -38.89 12.15
CA LEU A 26 13.75 -39.46 12.98
C LEU A 26 14.30 -40.39 14.07
N ASN A 27 15.31 -41.20 13.75
CA ASN A 27 15.98 -42.05 14.74
C ASN A 27 16.77 -41.23 15.76
N MET A 28 17.41 -40.13 15.36
CA MET A 28 18.06 -39.21 16.30
C MET A 28 17.08 -38.51 17.23
N ILE A 29 15.92 -38.08 16.71
CA ILE A 29 14.87 -37.45 17.52
C ILE A 29 14.29 -38.45 18.51
N SER A 30 14.06 -39.70 18.09
CA SER A 30 13.60 -40.78 18.96
C SER A 30 14.61 -41.08 20.09
N GLN A 31 15.91 -41.14 19.77
CA GLN A 31 16.96 -41.31 20.78
C GLN A 31 17.07 -40.12 21.73
N GLN A 32 16.93 -38.88 21.25
CA GLN A 32 16.93 -37.69 22.11
C GLN A 32 15.73 -37.67 23.07
N LEU A 33 14.56 -38.08 22.61
CA LEU A 33 13.36 -38.17 23.44
C LEU A 33 13.48 -39.26 24.52
N GLN A 34 14.09 -40.40 24.20
CA GLN A 34 14.37 -41.45 25.19
C GLN A 34 15.39 -41.01 26.24
N LEU A 35 16.43 -40.27 25.85
CA LEU A 35 17.41 -39.71 26.78
C LEU A 35 16.79 -38.63 27.69
N LEU A 36 15.94 -37.77 27.14
CA LEU A 36 15.19 -36.77 27.92
C LEU A 36 14.22 -37.44 28.90
N ALA A 37 13.52 -38.49 28.48
CA ALA A 37 12.64 -39.26 29.36
C ALA A 37 13.42 -39.93 30.50
N GLY A 38 14.61 -40.47 30.22
CA GLY A 38 15.50 -41.04 31.24
C GLY A 38 16.04 -40.01 32.24
N GLN A 39 16.38 -38.81 31.77
CA GLN A 39 16.83 -37.71 32.64
C GLN A 39 15.70 -37.19 33.54
N ILE A 40 14.47 -37.10 33.02
CA ILE A 40 13.29 -36.71 33.79
C ILE A 40 12.96 -37.79 34.85
N ALA A 41 13.07 -39.07 34.50
CA ALA A 41 12.86 -40.17 35.45
C ALA A 41 13.91 -40.19 36.58
N GLN A 42 15.18 -39.88 36.28
CA GLN A 42 16.24 -39.72 37.29
C GLN A 42 16.05 -38.49 38.19
N LEU A 43 15.55 -37.37 37.64
CA LEU A 43 15.24 -36.17 38.42
C LEU A 43 14.01 -36.34 39.34
N GLN A 44 13.11 -37.27 39.00
CA GLN A 44 11.89 -37.55 39.77
C GLN A 44 12.02 -38.75 40.73
N GLY A 45 13.22 -39.35 40.84
CA GLY A 45 13.49 -40.40 41.82
C GLY A 45 12.77 -41.73 41.58
N TYR A 46 12.33 -42.00 40.35
CA TYR A 46 11.67 -43.25 39.98
C TYR A 46 12.66 -44.26 39.39
N ASP A 47 12.96 -45.33 40.14
CA ASP A 47 13.60 -46.53 39.60
C ASP A 47 12.56 -47.35 38.80
N ALA A 48 12.62 -47.28 37.47
CA ALA A 48 11.77 -48.08 36.60
C ALA A 48 12.58 -49.16 35.87
N LYS A 49 12.39 -50.42 36.29
CA LYS A 49 12.86 -51.64 35.62
C LYS A 49 12.25 -51.75 34.22
N MET A 50 13.10 -52.06 33.23
CA MET A 50 12.71 -52.33 31.85
C MET A 50 11.81 -53.58 31.73
N ALA A 51 10.71 -53.44 30.98
CA ALA A 51 9.99 -54.57 30.39
C ALA A 51 9.96 -54.39 28.87
N ASN A 52 10.61 -55.31 28.15
CA ASN A 52 10.58 -55.42 26.70
C ASN A 52 9.22 -55.96 26.25
N HIS A 53 8.51 -55.21 25.41
CA HIS A 53 7.48 -55.79 24.54
C HIS A 53 7.77 -55.41 23.08
N THR A 54 8.17 -56.42 22.33
CA THR A 54 8.27 -56.45 20.87
C THR A 54 6.86 -56.51 20.29
N GLN A 55 6.46 -55.51 19.49
CA GLN A 55 5.35 -55.65 18.55
C GLN A 55 5.81 -55.27 17.14
N THR A 56 5.61 -56.22 16.24
CA THR A 56 5.89 -56.18 14.80
C THR A 56 4.93 -55.22 14.08
N ILE A 57 5.46 -54.32 13.25
CA ILE A 57 4.70 -53.41 12.39
C ILE A 57 4.61 -53.99 10.97
N PRO A 58 3.44 -54.02 10.30
CA PRO A 58 3.31 -54.44 8.91
C PRO A 58 3.86 -53.38 7.93
N GLN A 59 4.50 -53.82 6.84
CA GLN A 59 4.95 -52.96 5.74
C GLN A 59 3.76 -52.37 4.95
N PRO A 60 3.74 -51.06 4.64
CA PRO A 60 2.78 -50.49 3.71
C PRO A 60 3.33 -50.53 2.27
N THR A 61 2.48 -51.04 1.37
CA THR A 61 2.59 -50.90 -0.09
C THR A 61 2.47 -49.44 -0.53
N ALA A 62 3.31 -49.04 -1.48
CA ALA A 62 3.31 -47.74 -2.12
C ALA A 62 1.98 -47.46 -2.84
N ASN A 63 1.30 -46.38 -2.47
CA ASN A 63 0.28 -45.74 -3.29
C ASN A 63 0.58 -44.24 -3.38
N GLU A 64 0.51 -43.73 -4.60
CA GLU A 64 0.87 -42.37 -5.01
C GLU A 64 0.05 -41.30 -4.26
N LEU A 65 0.75 -40.29 -3.75
CA LEU A 65 0.17 -39.13 -3.07
C LEU A 65 -0.57 -38.23 -4.07
N GLN A 66 -1.87 -38.43 -4.21
CA GLN A 66 -2.80 -37.35 -4.58
C GLN A 66 -3.08 -36.52 -3.33
N SER A 67 -2.63 -35.26 -3.31
CA SER A 67 -2.91 -34.33 -2.23
C SER A 67 -4.33 -33.77 -2.37
N GLU A 68 -5.26 -34.19 -1.51
CA GLU A 68 -6.49 -33.45 -1.27
C GLU A 68 -6.24 -32.21 -0.39
N PRO A 69 -6.98 -31.11 -0.58
CA PRO A 69 -6.85 -29.92 0.25
C PRO A 69 -7.34 -30.20 1.67
N VAL A 70 -6.48 -29.94 2.66
CA VAL A 70 -6.79 -30.05 4.09
C VAL A 70 -7.85 -29.02 4.46
N ALA A 71 -8.99 -29.48 4.97
CA ALA A 71 -10.04 -28.63 5.53
C ALA A 71 -9.58 -27.96 6.83
N PRO A 72 -9.96 -26.69 7.11
CA PRO A 72 -9.60 -26.04 8.37
C PRO A 72 -10.23 -26.75 9.58
N LEU A 73 -9.46 -26.88 10.65
CA LEU A 73 -9.94 -27.25 11.98
C LEU A 73 -10.95 -26.20 12.46
N LEU A 74 -12.21 -26.62 12.61
CA LEU A 74 -13.30 -25.81 13.17
C LEU A 74 -13.02 -25.56 14.66
N LEU A 75 -12.80 -24.29 15.01
CA LEU A 75 -13.01 -23.78 16.35
C LEU A 75 -14.50 -23.45 16.47
N ASP A 76 -15.20 -24.10 17.39
CA ASP A 76 -16.61 -23.88 17.68
C ASP A 76 -16.84 -22.46 18.26
N GLN A 77 -17.00 -21.50 17.35
CA GLN A 77 -17.81 -20.27 17.44
C GLN A 77 -17.55 -19.45 16.16
N GLU A 78 -18.16 -19.84 15.04
CA GLU A 78 -18.15 -18.99 13.84
C GLU A 78 -19.03 -17.77 14.07
N PRO A 79 -18.53 -16.52 13.90
CA PRO A 79 -19.42 -15.38 13.81
C PRO A 79 -20.22 -15.53 12.50
N GLU A 80 -21.55 -15.50 12.56
CA GLU A 80 -22.40 -15.48 11.35
C GLU A 80 -22.00 -14.32 10.43
N VAL A 81 -21.18 -14.61 9.42
CA VAL A 81 -20.81 -13.70 8.34
C VAL A 81 -21.91 -13.78 7.29
N THR A 82 -22.53 -12.65 6.95
CA THR A 82 -23.60 -12.66 5.93
C THR A 82 -23.02 -12.95 4.54
N ALA A 83 -23.88 -13.38 3.60
CA ALA A 83 -23.46 -13.61 2.21
C ALA A 83 -22.86 -12.34 1.56
N GLU A 84 -23.36 -11.16 1.92
CA GLU A 84 -22.82 -9.86 1.48
C GLU A 84 -21.43 -9.58 2.07
N GLU A 85 -21.23 -9.87 3.36
CA GLU A 85 -19.93 -9.74 4.03
C GLU A 85 -18.89 -10.70 3.42
N MET A 86 -19.31 -11.92 3.06
CA MET A 86 -18.45 -12.88 2.37
C MET A 86 -18.00 -12.40 0.97
N VAL A 87 -18.82 -11.61 0.26
CA VAL A 87 -18.44 -11.02 -1.03
C VAL A 87 -17.39 -9.92 -0.83
N GLU A 88 -17.57 -9.04 0.15
CA GLU A 88 -16.62 -7.97 0.45
C GLU A 88 -15.27 -8.50 0.96
N ILE A 89 -15.28 -9.56 1.76
CA ILE A 89 -14.06 -10.22 2.27
C ILE A 89 -13.23 -10.83 1.13
N LYS A 90 -13.88 -11.32 0.07
CA LYS A 90 -13.22 -11.96 -1.09
C LYS A 90 -12.59 -10.99 -2.09
N LYS A 91 -12.88 -9.68 -2.02
CA LYS A 91 -12.27 -8.72 -2.94
C LYS A 91 -10.76 -8.63 -2.71
N PRO A 92 -9.93 -8.28 -3.70
CA PRO A 92 -8.50 -8.00 -3.50
C PRO A 92 -8.30 -6.77 -2.60
N PHE A 93 -7.25 -6.75 -1.76
CA PHE A 93 -6.88 -5.58 -0.95
C PHE A 93 -5.66 -4.88 -1.53
N GLY A 94 -5.66 -3.55 -1.59
CA GLY A 94 -4.50 -2.76 -2.00
C GLY A 94 -3.88 -3.20 -3.34
N ALA A 95 -2.57 -3.45 -3.35
CA ALA A 95 -1.78 -3.85 -4.51
C ALA A 95 -1.72 -5.37 -4.74
N THR A 96 -2.66 -6.15 -4.17
CA THR A 96 -2.68 -7.61 -4.31
C THR A 96 -2.91 -8.02 -5.77
N ALA A 97 -2.17 -9.04 -6.22
CA ALA A 97 -2.31 -9.58 -7.56
C ALA A 97 -3.70 -10.21 -7.78
N ARG A 98 -4.31 -9.89 -8.93
CA ARG A 98 -5.52 -10.57 -9.41
C ARG A 98 -5.11 -11.83 -10.16
N ILE A 99 -5.54 -13.00 -9.68
CA ILE A 99 -5.35 -14.28 -10.34
C ILE A 99 -6.71 -14.78 -10.79
N GLU A 100 -6.94 -14.76 -12.10
CA GLU A 100 -8.16 -15.32 -12.68
C GLU A 100 -7.87 -16.63 -13.38
N ARG A 101 -8.53 -17.70 -12.90
CA ARG A 101 -8.38 -19.06 -13.42
C ARG A 101 -9.44 -19.43 -14.46
N LYS A 102 -10.50 -18.63 -14.60
CA LYS A 102 -11.58 -18.84 -15.57
C LYS A 102 -11.30 -18.02 -16.83
N VAL A 103 -11.47 -18.62 -18.00
CA VAL A 103 -11.27 -17.98 -19.31
C VAL A 103 -12.62 -17.47 -19.78
N GLN A 104 -12.73 -16.16 -19.99
CA GLN A 104 -13.78 -15.63 -20.85
C GLN A 104 -13.24 -15.69 -22.28
N GLU A 105 -14.02 -16.33 -23.17
CA GLU A 105 -13.61 -16.57 -24.55
C GLU A 105 -13.52 -15.25 -25.33
N LEU A 106 -12.44 -15.11 -26.09
CA LEU A 106 -12.22 -14.03 -27.05
C LEU A 106 -12.71 -14.49 -28.42
N ASP A 107 -13.23 -13.55 -29.22
CA ASP A 107 -13.57 -13.85 -30.61
C ASP A 107 -12.32 -13.98 -31.50
N ASP A 108 -12.49 -14.45 -32.75
CA ASP A 108 -11.38 -14.68 -33.68
C ASP A 108 -10.55 -13.41 -33.94
N LYS A 109 -11.19 -12.24 -33.95
CA LYS A 109 -10.52 -10.95 -34.17
C LYS A 109 -9.66 -10.57 -32.97
N GLN A 110 -10.22 -10.69 -31.77
CA GLN A 110 -9.53 -10.45 -30.51
C GLN A 110 -8.37 -11.43 -30.30
N MET A 111 -8.56 -12.70 -30.66
CA MET A 111 -7.52 -13.74 -30.60
C MET A 111 -6.35 -13.46 -31.54
N ALA A 112 -6.65 -13.10 -32.80
CA ALA A 112 -5.62 -12.74 -33.78
C ALA A 112 -4.81 -11.53 -33.31
N TRP A 113 -5.50 -10.48 -32.83
CA TRP A 113 -4.83 -9.30 -32.29
C TRP A 113 -3.99 -9.61 -31.05
N LEU A 114 -4.49 -10.42 -30.11
CA LEU A 114 -3.73 -10.80 -28.92
C LEU A 114 -2.46 -11.58 -29.28
N ALA A 115 -2.52 -12.45 -30.31
CA ALA A 115 -1.36 -13.17 -30.80
C ALA A 115 -0.29 -12.20 -31.36
N ASP A 116 -0.71 -11.21 -32.15
CA ASP A 116 0.18 -10.19 -32.72
C ASP A 116 0.77 -9.27 -31.65
N LEU A 117 -0.04 -8.83 -30.68
CA LEU A 117 0.43 -8.08 -29.51
C LEU A 117 1.46 -8.90 -28.74
N THR A 118 1.17 -10.16 -28.45
CA THR A 118 2.06 -11.06 -27.70
C THR A 118 3.39 -11.22 -28.41
N LYS A 119 3.38 -11.45 -29.73
CA LYS A 119 4.60 -11.55 -30.54
C LYS A 119 5.41 -10.25 -30.50
N SER A 120 4.75 -9.12 -30.72
CA SER A 120 5.41 -7.81 -30.76
C SER A 120 6.01 -7.43 -29.41
N TYR A 121 5.26 -7.65 -28.33
CA TYR A 121 5.69 -7.35 -26.97
C TYR A 121 6.87 -8.23 -26.53
N ASN A 122 6.81 -9.54 -26.81
CA ASN A 122 7.89 -10.47 -26.53
C ASN A 122 9.15 -10.20 -27.37
N ASN A 123 9.00 -9.74 -28.61
CA ASN A 123 10.14 -9.32 -29.44
C ASN A 123 10.82 -8.07 -28.86
N LYS A 124 10.02 -7.09 -28.41
CA LYS A 124 10.54 -5.86 -27.81
C LYS A 124 11.24 -6.13 -26.48
N THR A 125 10.65 -6.96 -25.62
CA THR A 125 11.06 -7.12 -24.20
C THR A 125 11.60 -8.52 -23.89
N ARG A 126 12.25 -9.15 -24.88
CA ARG A 126 12.70 -10.54 -24.85
C ARG A 126 13.56 -10.86 -23.62
N LYS A 127 14.59 -10.05 -23.34
CA LYS A 127 15.48 -10.30 -22.20
C LYS A 127 14.76 -10.10 -20.87
N SER A 128 13.79 -9.18 -20.78
CA SER A 128 12.96 -9.03 -19.57
C SER A 128 12.18 -10.32 -19.25
N LYS A 129 11.59 -10.95 -20.27
CA LYS A 129 10.92 -12.25 -20.14
C LYS A 129 11.90 -13.37 -19.77
N GLU A 130 13.02 -13.48 -20.48
CA GLU A 130 14.07 -14.48 -20.23
C GLU A 130 14.61 -14.38 -18.80
N GLN A 131 14.95 -13.17 -18.34
CA GLN A 131 15.43 -12.94 -16.97
C GLN A 131 14.35 -13.27 -15.93
N THR A 132 13.09 -12.90 -16.18
CA THR A 132 11.99 -13.27 -15.28
C THR A 132 11.89 -14.79 -15.16
N GLN A 133 11.96 -15.53 -16.27
CA GLN A 133 11.89 -16.99 -16.26
C GLN A 133 13.10 -17.62 -15.55
N GLN A 134 14.30 -17.12 -15.82
CA GLN A 134 15.55 -17.61 -15.23
C GLN A 134 15.55 -17.47 -13.70
N HIS A 135 15.08 -16.34 -13.17
CA HIS A 135 15.17 -16.04 -11.74
C HIS A 135 13.92 -16.44 -10.95
N ARG A 136 12.79 -16.78 -11.58
CA ARG A 136 11.53 -17.11 -10.90
C ARG A 136 11.65 -18.23 -9.87
N ALA A 137 12.57 -19.18 -10.06
CA ALA A 137 12.80 -20.27 -9.12
C ALA A 137 13.46 -19.82 -7.80
N TYR A 138 14.11 -18.65 -7.78
CA TYR A 138 14.90 -18.14 -6.65
C TYR A 138 14.40 -16.80 -6.10
N MET A 139 13.73 -15.99 -6.93
CA MET A 139 13.20 -14.68 -6.58
C MET A 139 11.67 -14.72 -6.49
N ALA A 140 11.15 -14.88 -5.26
CA ALA A 140 9.73 -14.79 -4.98
C ALA A 140 9.30 -13.32 -4.93
N ASP A 141 8.65 -12.83 -5.99
CA ASP A 141 8.13 -11.47 -6.09
C ASP A 141 6.60 -11.49 -6.26
N PRO A 142 5.81 -10.90 -5.33
CA PRO A 142 4.36 -10.89 -5.46
C PRO A 142 3.83 -10.12 -6.67
N ARG A 143 4.67 -9.31 -7.34
CA ARG A 143 4.28 -8.52 -8.52
C ARG A 143 4.31 -9.31 -9.81
N VAL A 144 5.05 -10.43 -9.90
CA VAL A 144 5.17 -11.19 -11.16
C VAL A 144 3.93 -12.00 -11.52
N VAL A 145 2.91 -12.00 -10.65
CA VAL A 145 1.63 -12.69 -10.85
C VAL A 145 0.47 -11.72 -11.09
N SER A 146 0.69 -10.41 -10.95
CA SER A 146 -0.33 -9.39 -11.22
C SER A 146 -0.77 -9.43 -12.69
N GLY A 147 -2.07 -9.61 -12.92
CA GLY A 147 -2.64 -9.70 -14.27
C GLY A 147 -2.50 -11.09 -14.92
N PHE A 148 -2.14 -12.12 -14.14
CA PHE A 148 -2.04 -13.48 -14.66
C PHE A 148 -3.42 -14.03 -15.07
N ARG A 149 -3.51 -14.41 -16.35
CA ARG A 149 -4.54 -15.29 -16.89
C ARG A 149 -3.87 -16.35 -17.76
N PRO A 150 -4.42 -17.58 -17.87
CA PRO A 150 -3.87 -18.59 -18.79
C PRO A 150 -3.70 -18.09 -20.22
N LEU A 151 -4.62 -17.26 -20.71
CA LEU A 151 -4.61 -16.73 -22.09
C LEU A 151 -3.55 -15.64 -22.31
N THR A 152 -3.26 -14.82 -21.30
CA THR A 152 -2.32 -13.69 -21.40
C THR A 152 -0.97 -13.98 -20.74
N LYS A 153 -0.74 -15.18 -20.21
CA LYS A 153 0.49 -15.54 -19.47
C LYS A 153 1.79 -15.17 -20.20
N GLU A 154 1.77 -15.22 -21.54
CA GLU A 154 2.95 -14.99 -22.37
C GLU A 154 3.36 -13.53 -22.47
N VAL A 155 2.58 -12.59 -21.90
CA VAL A 155 2.90 -11.15 -21.74
C VAL A 155 2.91 -10.71 -20.27
N VAL A 156 2.79 -11.65 -19.31
CA VAL A 156 2.74 -11.35 -17.87
C VAL A 156 4.13 -11.58 -17.25
N TYR A 157 4.93 -10.51 -17.26
CA TYR A 157 6.24 -10.43 -16.61
C TYR A 157 6.63 -8.95 -16.42
N PRO A 158 7.48 -8.62 -15.43
CA PRO A 158 7.98 -7.27 -15.24
C PRO A 158 8.93 -6.87 -16.37
N ILE A 159 8.95 -5.57 -16.69
CA ILE A 159 10.02 -4.98 -17.49
C ILE A 159 11.23 -4.81 -16.59
N VAL A 160 12.38 -5.37 -16.99
CA VAL A 160 13.60 -5.31 -16.18
C VAL A 160 14.43 -4.10 -16.58
N ILE A 161 14.56 -3.15 -15.66
CA ILE A 161 15.26 -1.87 -15.88
C ILE A 161 16.71 -1.95 -15.42
N ASN A 162 17.64 -1.41 -16.22
CA ASN A 162 19.06 -1.31 -15.86
C ASN A 162 19.60 0.13 -15.83
N LYS A 163 18.81 1.11 -16.27
CA LYS A 163 19.22 2.52 -16.32
C LYS A 163 18.00 3.44 -16.24
N SER A 164 18.19 4.61 -15.63
CA SER A 164 17.18 5.68 -15.56
C SER A 164 17.83 7.06 -15.54
N LYS A 165 17.14 8.08 -16.03
CA LYS A 165 17.57 9.50 -16.01
C LYS A 165 16.38 10.41 -16.33
N GLY A 166 16.18 11.48 -15.56
CA GLY A 166 15.03 12.35 -15.74
C GLY A 166 13.73 11.58 -15.53
N ASN A 167 12.80 11.60 -16.48
CA ASN A 167 11.59 10.78 -16.49
C ASN A 167 11.71 9.54 -17.40
N ARG A 168 12.93 9.13 -17.75
CA ARG A 168 13.18 8.01 -18.66
C ARG A 168 13.72 6.78 -17.94
N LEU A 169 13.31 5.61 -18.42
CA LEU A 169 13.84 4.30 -18.07
C LEU A 169 14.36 3.60 -19.31
N TRP A 170 15.44 2.83 -19.17
CA TRP A 170 15.91 1.89 -20.18
C TRP A 170 15.90 0.48 -19.62
N ASP A 171 15.28 -0.43 -20.36
CA ASP A 171 15.27 -1.85 -20.00
C ASP A 171 16.55 -2.57 -20.44
N VAL A 172 16.67 -3.83 -20.05
CA VAL A 172 17.79 -4.72 -20.41
C VAL A 172 17.88 -5.04 -21.90
N ASP A 173 16.81 -4.80 -22.66
CA ASP A 173 16.76 -4.93 -24.12
C ASP A 173 17.21 -3.64 -24.83
N GLY A 174 17.32 -2.52 -24.10
CA GLY A 174 17.73 -1.21 -24.61
C GLY A 174 16.54 -0.32 -25.01
N ASN A 175 15.31 -0.73 -24.72
CA ASN A 175 14.11 0.07 -25.00
C ASN A 175 14.02 1.24 -24.03
N GLU A 176 13.72 2.42 -24.56
CA GLU A 176 13.43 3.61 -23.75
C GLU A 176 11.94 3.73 -23.45
N TYR A 177 11.63 4.16 -22.24
CA TYR A 177 10.28 4.43 -21.78
C TYR A 177 10.18 5.79 -21.09
N ILE A 178 9.08 6.52 -21.31
CA ILE A 178 8.62 7.54 -20.37
C ILE A 178 8.01 6.82 -19.16
N ASP A 179 8.51 7.11 -17.96
CA ASP A 179 7.96 6.53 -16.74
C ASP A 179 6.74 7.31 -16.26
N ALA A 180 5.57 6.68 -16.30
CA ALA A 180 4.36 7.23 -15.70
C ALA A 180 4.27 6.89 -14.19
N LEU A 181 4.88 5.78 -13.77
CA LEU A 181 4.77 5.25 -12.41
C LEU A 181 5.66 6.00 -11.42
N ASN A 182 6.84 6.45 -11.87
CA ASN A 182 7.78 7.30 -11.13
C ASN A 182 8.08 6.79 -9.72
N GLY A 183 8.41 5.49 -9.62
CA GLY A 183 8.69 4.83 -8.35
C GLY A 183 7.52 4.86 -7.37
N PHE A 184 6.28 4.69 -7.86
CA PHE A 184 5.05 4.79 -7.06
C PHE A 184 4.88 6.16 -6.39
N GLY A 185 5.40 7.21 -7.03
CA GLY A 185 5.34 8.59 -6.56
C GLY A 185 6.50 9.02 -5.66
N SER A 186 7.55 8.21 -5.50
CA SER A 186 8.76 8.61 -4.76
C SER A 186 9.65 9.59 -5.54
N ASN A 187 9.77 9.43 -6.86
CA ASN A 187 10.72 10.18 -7.68
C ASN A 187 10.13 11.49 -8.21
N MET A 188 9.65 12.38 -7.33
CA MET A 188 9.02 13.65 -7.75
C MET A 188 9.95 14.56 -8.57
N LEU A 189 11.26 14.50 -8.35
CA LEU A 189 12.26 15.28 -9.10
C LEU A 189 12.73 14.56 -10.38
N GLY A 190 12.21 13.35 -10.65
CA GLY A 190 12.78 12.43 -11.64
C GLY A 190 13.97 11.64 -11.11
N TYR A 191 14.57 10.84 -11.98
CA TYR A 191 15.73 9.98 -11.72
C TYR A 191 17.04 10.73 -11.93
N GLN A 192 17.97 10.55 -10.99
CA GLN A 192 19.31 11.16 -11.01
C GLN A 192 19.32 12.69 -11.25
N PRO A 193 18.46 13.49 -10.58
CA PRO A 193 18.62 14.94 -10.64
C PRO A 193 19.96 15.33 -10.01
N ASP A 194 20.65 16.31 -10.62
CA ASP A 194 22.04 16.64 -10.25
C ASP A 194 22.19 16.99 -8.76
N VAL A 195 21.18 17.66 -8.17
CA VAL A 195 21.15 18.00 -6.74
C VAL A 195 21.21 16.77 -5.82
N LEU A 196 20.47 15.70 -6.16
CA LEU A 196 20.46 14.47 -5.36
C LEU A 196 21.70 13.64 -5.63
N LYS A 197 22.09 13.53 -6.91
CA LYS A 197 23.29 12.80 -7.31
C LYS A 197 24.52 13.36 -6.60
N LYS A 198 24.70 14.67 -6.63
CA LYS A 198 25.80 15.36 -5.95
C LYS A 198 25.81 15.06 -4.45
N ALA A 199 24.68 15.26 -3.76
CA ALA A 199 24.58 15.03 -2.32
C ALA A 199 24.89 13.58 -1.91
N ILE A 200 24.45 12.59 -2.70
CA ILE A 200 24.73 11.18 -2.43
C ILE A 200 26.21 10.86 -2.68
N HIS A 201 26.81 11.34 -3.77
CA HIS A 201 28.23 11.12 -4.03
C HIS A 201 29.12 11.75 -2.95
N GLU A 202 28.84 13.00 -2.57
CA GLU A 202 29.57 13.67 -1.49
C GLU A 202 29.46 12.91 -0.17
N GLN A 203 28.29 12.38 0.17
CA GLN A 203 28.14 11.57 1.36
C GLN A 203 28.91 10.24 1.28
N ILE A 204 28.95 9.59 0.12
CA ILE A 204 29.75 8.36 -0.07
C ILE A 204 31.23 8.60 0.22
N ASP A 205 31.76 9.74 -0.23
CA ASP A 205 33.17 10.10 -0.01
C ASP A 205 33.50 10.38 1.47
N LEU A 206 32.49 10.74 2.28
CA LEU A 206 32.62 10.97 3.72
C LEU A 206 32.44 9.69 4.56
N GLY A 207 31.57 8.78 4.12
CA GLY A 207 31.18 7.58 4.87
C GLY A 207 29.67 7.41 5.01
N TYR A 208 29.26 6.27 5.58
CA TYR A 208 27.84 5.92 5.75
C TYR A 208 27.61 4.98 6.94
N GLU A 209 28.14 5.38 8.09
CA GLU A 209 28.17 4.57 9.30
C GLU A 209 26.77 4.32 9.85
N ILE A 210 26.57 3.10 10.39
CA ILE A 210 25.37 2.69 11.11
C ILE A 210 25.76 2.44 12.56
N GLY A 211 24.94 2.94 13.49
CA GLY A 211 25.15 2.81 14.94
C GLY A 211 25.25 4.17 15.63
N PRO A 212 26.25 5.00 15.31
CA PRO A 212 26.31 6.38 15.78
C PRO A 212 25.16 7.25 15.22
N GLN A 213 24.87 8.36 15.90
CA GLN A 213 23.96 9.38 15.39
C GLN A 213 24.67 10.18 14.29
N HIS A 214 24.05 10.28 13.11
CA HIS A 214 24.58 11.11 12.02
C HIS A 214 24.13 12.58 12.13
N GLU A 215 25.01 13.52 11.78
CA GLU A 215 24.79 14.97 11.96
C GLU A 215 23.58 15.50 11.18
N LEU A 216 23.31 14.95 9.99
CA LEU A 216 22.23 15.40 9.13
C LEU A 216 20.82 15.12 9.68
N ALA A 217 20.69 14.24 10.68
CA ALA A 217 19.37 13.85 11.19
C ALA A 217 18.61 15.03 11.77
N GLY A 218 19.28 15.88 12.56
CA GLY A 218 18.68 17.06 13.16
C GLY A 218 18.24 18.09 12.11
N GLU A 219 19.09 18.32 11.10
CA GLU A 219 18.78 19.24 10.01
C GLU A 219 17.59 18.80 9.16
N VAL A 220 17.51 17.51 8.82
CA VAL A 220 16.37 16.95 8.09
C VAL A 220 15.09 17.09 8.91
N CYS A 221 15.11 16.73 10.19
CA CYS A 221 13.95 16.91 11.07
C CYS A 221 13.51 18.38 11.15
N LYS A 222 14.46 19.32 11.26
CA LYS A 222 14.17 20.76 11.26
C LYS A 222 13.48 21.19 9.97
N LEU A 223 13.99 20.81 8.80
CA LEU A 223 13.37 21.12 7.51
C LEU A 223 11.94 20.54 7.42
N MET A 224 11.73 19.30 7.88
CA MET A 224 10.41 18.68 7.92
C MET A 224 9.42 19.47 8.80
N CYS A 225 9.87 19.93 9.97
CA CYS A 225 9.08 20.81 10.84
C CYS A 225 8.75 22.15 10.16
N GLU A 226 9.71 22.77 9.48
CA GLU A 226 9.50 24.04 8.75
C GLU A 226 8.44 23.90 7.64
N PHE A 227 8.48 22.83 6.84
CA PHE A 227 7.48 22.61 5.80
C PHE A 227 6.10 22.30 6.34
N THR A 228 6.03 21.44 7.35
CA THR A 228 4.76 20.91 7.83
C THR A 228 4.13 21.79 8.93
N GLY A 229 4.91 22.68 9.52
CA GLY A 229 4.54 23.50 10.69
C GLY A 229 4.29 22.67 11.95
N HIS A 230 4.86 21.48 12.07
CA HIS A 230 4.78 20.65 13.29
C HIS A 230 5.94 20.94 14.23
N ASP A 231 5.75 20.64 15.51
CA ASP A 231 6.72 20.97 16.56
C ASP A 231 7.94 20.06 16.50
N ARG A 232 7.73 18.75 16.26
CA ARG A 232 8.78 17.73 16.30
C ARG A 232 8.66 16.74 15.15
N ALA A 233 9.79 16.15 14.76
CA ALA A 233 9.85 15.12 13.73
C ALA A 233 10.75 13.94 14.14
N ALA A 234 10.34 12.74 13.77
CA ALA A 234 11.10 11.50 13.89
C ALA A 234 11.24 10.82 12.53
N LEU A 235 12.32 10.07 12.34
CA LEU A 235 12.65 9.40 11.08
C LEU A 235 12.50 7.88 11.23
N CYS A 236 12.16 7.22 10.13
CA CYS A 236 12.09 5.77 9.98
C CYS A 236 12.49 5.36 8.55
N ASN A 237 12.43 4.07 8.20
CA ASN A 237 12.87 3.59 6.89
C ASN A 237 11.78 3.65 5.82
N THR A 238 10.51 3.53 6.21
CA THR A 238 9.39 3.41 5.26
C THR A 238 8.15 4.13 5.76
N GLY A 239 7.23 4.44 4.84
CA GLY A 239 5.91 4.95 5.21
C GLY A 239 5.10 3.98 6.09
N SER A 240 5.29 2.66 5.92
CA SER A 240 4.64 1.67 6.79
C SER A 240 5.14 1.74 8.23
N GLU A 241 6.44 1.95 8.44
CA GLU A 241 6.99 2.20 9.77
C GLU A 241 6.51 3.53 10.36
N ALA A 242 6.32 4.56 9.52
CA ALA A 242 5.76 5.85 9.97
C ALA A 242 4.32 5.70 10.48
N VAL A 243 3.47 4.98 9.74
CA VAL A 243 2.08 4.65 10.17
C VAL A 243 2.09 3.84 11.45
N LEU A 244 2.91 2.78 11.53
CA LEU A 244 3.06 1.96 12.74
C LEU A 244 3.44 2.82 13.95
N GLY A 245 4.45 3.69 13.79
CA GLY A 245 4.89 4.60 14.85
C GLY A 245 3.79 5.57 15.27
N ALA A 246 3.06 6.17 14.32
CA ALA A 246 1.97 7.10 14.63
C ALA A 246 0.81 6.43 15.40
N MET A 247 0.41 5.21 15.00
CA MET A 247 -0.60 4.43 15.73
C MET A 247 -0.14 4.12 17.16
N ARG A 248 1.12 3.72 17.32
CA ARG A 248 1.71 3.39 18.61
C ARG A 248 1.84 4.61 19.53
N ILE A 249 2.27 5.74 18.99
CA ILE A 249 2.30 7.03 19.71
C ILE A 249 0.90 7.39 20.21
N ALA A 250 -0.10 7.35 19.34
CA ALA A 250 -1.46 7.72 19.71
C ALA A 250 -2.03 6.84 20.83
N ARG A 251 -1.81 5.52 20.77
CA ARG A 251 -2.21 4.57 21.83
C ARG A 251 -1.45 4.83 23.14
N THR A 252 -0.15 5.12 23.06
CA THR A 252 0.68 5.40 24.24
C THR A 252 0.20 6.65 24.97
N VAL A 253 -0.13 7.71 24.23
CA VAL A 253 -0.56 9.00 24.81
C VAL A 253 -1.99 8.94 25.33
N SER A 254 -2.89 8.28 24.60
CA SER A 254 -4.31 8.23 24.98
C SER A 254 -4.65 7.15 26.00
N GLY A 255 -3.85 6.08 26.08
CA GLY A 255 -4.20 4.86 26.81
C GLY A 255 -5.35 4.06 26.17
N ARG A 256 -5.84 4.49 25.00
CA ARG A 256 -6.95 3.88 24.26
C ARG A 256 -6.42 2.88 23.23
N SER A 257 -7.26 1.94 22.80
CA SER A 257 -6.83 0.85 21.91
C SER A 257 -7.30 1.02 20.46
N LEU A 258 -8.50 1.56 20.24
CA LEU A 258 -9.14 1.54 18.94
C LEU A 258 -8.52 2.57 17.98
N ILE A 259 -8.26 2.14 16.75
CA ILE A 259 -7.87 3.01 15.65
C ILE A 259 -8.98 2.98 14.59
N VAL A 260 -9.48 4.15 14.22
CA VAL A 260 -10.43 4.30 13.12
C VAL A 260 -9.67 4.56 11.84
N ALA A 261 -9.99 3.85 10.76
CA ALA A 261 -9.52 4.16 9.42
C ALA A 261 -10.67 4.06 8.41
N PHE A 262 -10.40 4.37 7.14
CA PHE A 262 -11.45 4.47 6.14
C PHE A 262 -11.31 3.47 5.00
N SER A 263 -12.45 2.93 4.56
CA SER A 263 -12.48 1.98 3.46
C SER A 263 -11.97 2.61 2.16
N GLY A 264 -11.07 1.90 1.47
CA GLY A 264 -10.40 2.37 0.26
C GLY A 264 -9.05 3.05 0.49
N SER A 265 -8.68 3.33 1.74
CA SER A 265 -7.35 3.87 2.07
C SER A 265 -6.26 2.79 2.04
N TYR A 266 -5.02 3.21 1.85
CA TYR A 266 -3.84 2.34 1.98
C TYR A 266 -2.79 2.95 2.91
N HIS A 267 -2.48 2.26 4.00
CA HIS A 267 -1.60 2.74 5.07
C HIS A 267 -0.33 1.88 5.26
N GLY A 268 0.09 1.16 4.23
CA GLY A 268 1.26 0.28 4.28
C GLY A 268 0.94 -1.20 4.40
N ILE A 269 1.88 -1.97 4.95
CA ILE A 269 1.84 -3.44 4.96
C ILE A 269 1.87 -4.08 6.35
N MET A 270 1.68 -3.28 7.41
CA MET A 270 1.55 -3.84 8.75
C MET A 270 0.17 -4.50 8.91
N ASP A 271 0.08 -5.54 9.74
CA ASP A 271 -1.10 -6.42 9.81
C ASP A 271 -2.42 -5.68 10.09
N GLU A 272 -2.51 -4.88 11.16
CA GLU A 272 -3.74 -4.18 11.56
C GLU A 272 -4.32 -3.25 10.45
N VAL A 273 -3.54 -2.75 9.49
CA VAL A 273 -4.06 -1.86 8.41
C VAL A 273 -4.33 -2.60 7.10
N ILE A 274 -4.01 -3.90 7.04
CA ILE A 274 -4.47 -4.80 5.98
C ILE A 274 -5.79 -5.45 6.43
N VAL A 275 -6.82 -4.62 6.52
CA VAL A 275 -8.09 -4.92 7.19
C VAL A 275 -9.29 -4.51 6.34
N ARG A 276 -10.39 -5.25 6.47
CA ARG A 276 -11.70 -4.93 5.90
C ARG A 276 -12.69 -4.64 7.01
N GLY A 277 -13.59 -3.68 6.78
CA GLY A 277 -14.76 -3.45 7.63
C GLY A 277 -16.03 -3.93 6.96
N THR A 278 -17.05 -4.21 7.78
CA THR A 278 -18.41 -4.45 7.31
C THR A 278 -19.36 -3.36 7.77
N LYS A 279 -20.57 -3.32 7.18
CA LYS A 279 -21.64 -2.40 7.60
C LYS A 279 -22.10 -2.62 9.04
N LYS A 280 -21.83 -3.81 9.61
CA LYS A 280 -22.09 -4.13 11.03
C LYS A 280 -20.94 -3.69 11.95
N LEU A 281 -20.00 -2.88 11.47
CA LEU A 281 -18.83 -2.39 12.22
C LEU A 281 -17.90 -3.50 12.72
N LYS A 282 -17.93 -4.67 12.08
CA LYS A 282 -16.97 -5.75 12.31
C LYS A 282 -15.76 -5.58 11.40
N THR A 283 -14.60 -6.00 11.87
CA THR A 283 -13.36 -6.01 11.09
C THR A 283 -12.82 -7.41 10.87
N PHE A 284 -12.21 -7.62 9.71
CA PHE A 284 -11.67 -8.89 9.27
C PHE A 284 -10.31 -8.70 8.59
N PRO A 285 -9.38 -9.65 8.72
CA PRO A 285 -8.14 -9.64 7.94
C PRO A 285 -8.41 -9.54 6.43
N ALA A 286 -7.69 -8.67 5.74
CA ALA A 286 -7.87 -8.48 4.29
C ALA A 286 -6.98 -9.40 3.45
N ALA A 287 -6.07 -10.14 4.07
CA ALA A 287 -5.14 -11.06 3.42
C ALA A 287 -4.88 -12.30 4.30
N SER A 288 -4.57 -13.43 3.66
CA SER A 288 -4.18 -14.66 4.35
C SER A 288 -2.86 -14.48 5.12
N GLY A 289 -2.75 -15.14 6.27
CA GLY A 289 -1.59 -15.06 7.15
C GLY A 289 -1.70 -14.00 8.25
N ILE A 290 -2.69 -13.11 8.18
CA ILE A 290 -3.01 -12.16 9.25
C ILE A 290 -4.06 -12.78 10.17
N LEU A 291 -3.76 -12.82 11.47
CA LEU A 291 -4.66 -13.36 12.47
C LEU A 291 -5.82 -12.38 12.76
N PRO A 292 -7.04 -12.86 13.05
CA PRO A 292 -8.16 -11.99 13.44
C PRO A 292 -7.86 -11.06 14.62
N GLU A 293 -7.06 -11.53 15.58
CA GLU A 293 -6.67 -10.77 16.78
C GLU A 293 -5.82 -9.54 16.45
N ASN A 294 -5.11 -9.55 15.32
CA ASN A 294 -4.30 -8.42 14.86
C ASN A 294 -5.18 -7.26 14.37
N VAL A 295 -6.42 -7.50 13.94
CA VAL A 295 -7.30 -6.46 13.38
C VAL A 295 -8.46 -6.05 14.30
N GLN A 296 -8.59 -6.67 15.47
CA GLN A 296 -9.71 -6.44 16.40
C GLN A 296 -9.78 -4.99 16.93
N ASN A 297 -8.62 -4.31 17.01
CA ASN A 297 -8.51 -2.93 17.48
C ASN A 297 -8.56 -1.90 16.34
N MET A 298 -9.13 -2.29 15.21
CA MET A 298 -9.38 -1.44 14.06
C MET A 298 -10.87 -1.30 13.83
N LEU A 299 -11.30 -0.10 13.44
CA LEU A 299 -12.66 0.17 12.97
C LEU A 299 -12.60 0.84 11.60
N ILE A 300 -13.18 0.20 10.59
CA ILE A 300 -13.14 0.70 9.22
C ILE A 300 -14.49 1.29 8.84
N LEU A 301 -14.49 2.59 8.56
CA LEU A 301 -15.69 3.38 8.24
C LEU A 301 -15.71 3.84 6.79
N ASP A 302 -16.87 4.30 6.32
CA ASP A 302 -17.01 4.86 4.98
C ASP A 302 -16.50 6.31 4.94
N TYR A 303 -15.49 6.53 4.10
CA TYR A 303 -14.84 7.84 3.96
C TYR A 303 -15.82 8.92 3.48
N GLY A 304 -15.80 10.08 4.13
CA GLY A 304 -16.57 11.25 3.71
C GLY A 304 -18.04 11.28 4.15
N THR A 305 -18.46 10.41 5.07
CA THR A 305 -19.89 10.27 5.44
C THR A 305 -20.20 10.81 6.84
N ASP A 306 -21.39 11.40 7.01
CA ASP A 306 -21.88 11.87 8.33
C ASP A 306 -22.00 10.72 9.34
N GLU A 307 -22.34 9.53 8.85
CA GLU A 307 -22.43 8.32 9.65
C GLU A 307 -21.09 7.97 10.30
N ALA A 308 -19.99 8.14 9.57
CA ALA A 308 -18.66 7.93 10.14
C ALA A 308 -18.36 8.94 11.26
N LEU A 309 -18.73 10.22 11.10
CA LEU A 309 -18.57 11.23 12.15
C LEU A 309 -19.41 10.89 13.40
N ARG A 310 -20.65 10.42 13.20
CA ARG A 310 -21.54 9.99 14.29
C ARG A 310 -20.92 8.83 15.08
N ILE A 311 -20.47 7.78 14.41
CA ILE A 311 -19.85 6.61 15.05
C ILE A 311 -18.57 7.00 15.80
N ILE A 312 -17.72 7.86 15.22
CA ILE A 312 -16.51 8.36 15.89
C ILE A 312 -16.88 9.13 17.16
N SER A 313 -17.92 9.95 17.12
CA SER A 313 -18.40 10.69 18.29
C SER A 313 -18.93 9.77 19.39
N GLU A 314 -19.70 8.75 19.02
CA GLU A 314 -20.29 7.78 19.96
C GLU A 314 -19.25 6.86 20.61
N ARG A 315 -18.15 6.57 19.90
CA ARG A 315 -17.07 5.70 20.38
C ARG A 315 -15.83 6.45 20.85
N ALA A 316 -15.93 7.76 21.05
CA ALA A 316 -14.79 8.63 21.30
C ALA A 316 -13.84 8.15 22.42
N ASP A 317 -14.41 7.59 23.49
CA ASP A 317 -13.66 7.15 24.67
C ASP A 317 -12.77 5.92 24.40
N ASP A 318 -13.07 5.13 23.37
CA ASP A 318 -12.28 3.95 22.96
C ASP A 318 -11.19 4.30 21.94
N ILE A 319 -11.29 5.45 21.27
CA ILE A 319 -10.51 5.78 20.07
C ILE A 319 -9.22 6.50 20.45
N ALA A 320 -8.10 5.85 20.18
CA ALA A 320 -6.77 6.45 20.26
C ALA A 320 -6.52 7.40 19.10
N ALA A 321 -6.86 6.97 17.87
CA ALA A 321 -6.64 7.77 16.68
C ALA A 321 -7.67 7.56 15.58
N VAL A 322 -7.83 8.59 14.75
CA VAL A 322 -8.43 8.47 13.42
C VAL A 322 -7.32 8.63 12.37
N LEU A 323 -7.03 7.56 11.64
CA LEU A 323 -6.02 7.48 10.58
C LEU A 323 -6.68 7.73 9.21
N VAL A 324 -6.22 8.77 8.51
CA VAL A 324 -6.84 9.27 7.28
C VAL A 324 -5.80 9.36 6.17
N GLU A 325 -6.10 8.84 4.99
CA GLU A 325 -5.42 9.21 3.73
C GLU A 325 -6.21 10.40 3.15
N PRO A 326 -5.75 11.67 3.26
CA PRO A 326 -6.59 12.84 3.01
C PRO A 326 -7.11 12.94 1.58
N VAL A 327 -6.32 12.44 0.63
CA VAL A 327 -6.76 12.18 -0.74
C VAL A 327 -6.34 10.76 -1.06
N GLN A 328 -7.32 9.86 -1.07
CA GLN A 328 -7.08 8.45 -1.34
C GLN A 328 -6.46 8.29 -2.73
N SER A 329 -5.26 7.72 -2.82
CA SER A 329 -4.53 7.51 -4.07
C SER A 329 -5.30 6.65 -5.08
N ARG A 330 -6.23 5.81 -4.59
CA ARG A 330 -7.13 5.02 -5.43
C ARG A 330 -8.40 5.76 -5.86
N ARG A 331 -8.74 6.88 -5.22
CA ARG A 331 -9.92 7.70 -5.50
C ARG A 331 -9.56 9.19 -5.50
N PRO A 332 -8.56 9.63 -6.29
CA PRO A 332 -8.07 11.00 -6.21
C PRO A 332 -9.12 12.04 -6.60
N GLU A 333 -10.15 11.67 -7.36
CA GLU A 333 -11.29 12.52 -7.69
C GLU A 333 -12.19 12.86 -6.49
N PHE A 334 -12.12 12.10 -5.39
CA PHE A 334 -12.96 12.30 -4.22
C PHE A 334 -12.19 13.02 -3.10
N GLN A 335 -12.53 14.30 -2.87
CA GLN A 335 -11.84 15.20 -1.93
C GLN A 335 -12.85 15.77 -0.92
N PRO A 336 -13.22 15.02 0.14
CA PRO A 336 -14.29 15.42 1.06
C PRO A 336 -13.78 16.43 2.11
N ILE A 337 -13.43 17.64 1.67
CA ILE A 337 -12.77 18.67 2.51
C ILE A 337 -13.62 19.05 3.73
N GLU A 338 -14.93 19.23 3.56
CA GLU A 338 -15.82 19.62 4.67
C GLU A 338 -15.97 18.51 5.71
N PHE A 339 -16.01 17.24 5.27
CA PHE A 339 -15.92 16.09 6.18
C PHE A 339 -14.60 16.11 6.95
N LEU A 340 -13.46 16.37 6.29
CA LEU A 340 -12.15 16.42 6.95
C LEU A 340 -12.06 17.55 7.98
N LYS A 341 -12.61 18.73 7.68
CA LYS A 341 -12.72 19.83 8.65
C LYS A 341 -13.58 19.44 9.84
N SER A 342 -14.75 18.85 9.58
CA SER A 342 -15.66 18.37 10.64
C SER A 342 -15.00 17.29 11.50
N LEU A 343 -14.26 16.38 10.89
CA LEU A 343 -13.48 15.34 11.57
C LEU A 343 -12.38 15.95 12.45
N ARG A 344 -11.66 16.97 11.97
CA ARG A 344 -10.67 17.69 12.78
C ARG A 344 -11.30 18.36 13.99
N THR A 345 -12.43 19.04 13.82
CA THR A 345 -13.16 19.65 14.94
C THR A 345 -13.57 18.58 15.95
N LEU A 346 -14.22 17.51 15.50
CA LEU A 346 -14.65 16.40 16.34
C LEU A 346 -13.49 15.75 17.11
N THR A 347 -12.40 15.43 16.42
CA THR A 347 -11.23 14.79 17.05
C THR A 347 -10.55 15.70 18.06
N ALA A 348 -10.51 17.02 17.81
CA ALA A 348 -10.00 17.98 18.80
C ALA A 348 -10.89 18.05 20.05
N GLU A 349 -12.21 18.17 19.87
CA GLU A 349 -13.18 18.22 20.98
C GLU A 349 -13.16 16.96 21.84
N LYS A 350 -12.96 15.80 21.22
CA LYS A 350 -12.95 14.48 21.87
C LYS A 350 -11.56 13.99 22.30
N GLN A 351 -10.54 14.82 22.12
CA GLN A 351 -9.13 14.49 22.42
C GLN A 351 -8.69 13.17 21.74
N ILE A 352 -9.12 12.96 20.50
CA ILE A 352 -8.71 11.84 19.66
C ILE A 352 -7.56 12.32 18.77
N CYS A 353 -6.49 11.51 18.65
CA CYS A 353 -5.39 11.86 17.76
C CYS A 353 -5.84 11.79 16.30
N LEU A 354 -5.84 12.91 15.58
CA LEU A 354 -6.00 12.88 14.13
C LEU A 354 -4.64 12.62 13.48
N VAL A 355 -4.55 11.54 12.69
CA VAL A 355 -3.35 11.19 11.93
C VAL A 355 -3.62 11.33 10.44
N PHE A 356 -2.88 12.20 9.76
CA PHE A 356 -2.89 12.28 8.31
C PHE A 356 -1.75 11.43 7.74
N ASP A 357 -2.10 10.40 6.98
CA ASP A 357 -1.19 9.68 6.12
C ASP A 357 -0.92 10.48 4.85
N GLU A 358 0.20 11.19 4.87
CA GLU A 358 0.68 12.02 3.79
C GLU A 358 1.88 11.37 3.07
N VAL A 359 2.00 10.03 3.13
CA VAL A 359 3.10 9.31 2.47
C VAL A 359 3.06 9.50 0.95
N ILE A 360 1.88 9.68 0.34
CA ILE A 360 1.76 10.08 -1.09
C ILE A 360 1.61 11.59 -1.26
N SER A 361 0.74 12.22 -0.47
CA SER A 361 0.31 13.59 -0.71
C SER A 361 1.28 14.65 -0.19
N GLY A 362 2.03 14.33 0.86
CA GLY A 362 3.00 15.22 1.50
C GLY A 362 4.06 15.66 0.51
N PHE A 363 4.36 16.97 0.50
CA PHE A 363 5.31 17.63 -0.41
C PHE A 363 4.94 17.57 -1.90
N ARG A 364 3.99 16.70 -2.29
CA ARG A 364 3.61 16.43 -3.68
C ARG A 364 2.54 17.40 -4.19
N PHE A 365 1.48 17.59 -3.44
CA PHE A 365 0.35 18.44 -3.86
C PHE A 365 0.57 19.90 -3.45
N HIS A 366 1.31 20.11 -2.38
CA HIS A 366 1.71 21.41 -1.86
C HIS A 366 2.98 21.22 -1.01
N PRO A 367 3.89 22.21 -0.86
CA PRO A 367 5.07 22.08 -0.02
C PRO A 367 4.76 21.62 1.41
N GLY A 368 3.69 22.16 2.02
CA GLY A 368 3.18 21.74 3.33
C GLY A 368 2.19 20.56 3.32
N GLY A 369 2.11 19.81 2.22
CA GLY A 369 1.18 18.70 2.05
C GLY A 369 -0.29 19.12 1.96
N THR A 370 -1.18 18.13 2.01
CA THR A 370 -2.64 18.31 1.99
C THR A 370 -3.12 19.10 3.19
N GLN A 371 -2.44 18.98 4.34
CA GLN A 371 -2.74 19.78 5.53
C GLN A 371 -2.74 21.29 5.24
N ALA A 372 -1.67 21.78 4.60
CA ALA A 372 -1.58 23.18 4.21
C ALA A 372 -2.58 23.53 3.10
N LEU A 373 -2.76 22.63 2.12
CA LEU A 373 -3.67 22.85 0.99
C LEU A 373 -5.16 22.95 1.42
N PHE A 374 -5.56 22.16 2.41
CA PHE A 374 -6.94 22.13 2.91
C PHE A 374 -7.16 23.00 4.15
N GLY A 375 -6.10 23.59 4.71
CA GLY A 375 -6.15 24.38 5.94
C GLY A 375 -6.52 23.55 7.18
N ILE A 376 -6.06 22.29 7.24
CA ILE A 376 -6.36 21.35 8.33
C ILE A 376 -5.04 20.88 8.94
N LYS A 377 -4.89 21.03 10.25
CA LYS A 377 -3.70 20.60 10.98
C LYS A 377 -3.98 19.31 11.76
N ALA A 378 -3.39 18.19 11.33
CA ALA A 378 -3.48 16.94 12.07
C ALA A 378 -2.63 17.01 13.36
N ASP A 379 -2.82 16.06 14.27
CA ASP A 379 -1.98 15.92 15.46
C ASP A 379 -0.65 15.26 15.11
N LEU A 380 -0.71 14.27 14.22
CA LEU A 380 0.43 13.61 13.60
C LEU A 380 0.26 13.56 12.08
N GLY A 381 1.36 13.68 11.36
CA GLY A 381 1.47 13.41 9.94
C GLY A 381 2.52 12.34 9.69
N THR A 382 2.23 11.40 8.78
CA THR A 382 3.20 10.39 8.33
C THR A 382 3.64 10.68 6.90
N TYR A 383 4.93 10.56 6.63
CA TYR A 383 5.56 10.95 5.37
C TYR A 383 6.53 9.88 4.89
N GLY A 384 6.82 9.91 3.59
CA GLY A 384 7.79 9.04 2.94
C GLY A 384 7.91 9.45 1.48
N LYS A 385 8.28 8.51 0.61
CA LYS A 385 8.32 8.71 -0.85
C LYS A 385 9.11 9.96 -1.26
N VAL A 386 8.41 11.08 -1.53
CA VAL A 386 8.99 12.32 -2.06
C VAL A 386 10.16 12.81 -1.22
N ILE A 387 10.04 12.77 0.12
CA ILE A 387 11.08 13.27 1.01
C ILE A 387 12.40 12.53 0.88
N GLY A 388 12.41 11.31 0.34
CA GLY A 388 13.62 10.51 0.19
C GLY A 388 14.43 10.80 -1.05
N GLY A 389 13.90 11.58 -2.01
CA GLY A 389 14.58 11.76 -3.29
C GLY A 389 14.92 10.44 -3.99
N GLY A 390 14.07 9.42 -3.83
CA GLY A 390 14.31 8.06 -4.35
C GLY A 390 15.03 7.10 -3.39
N MET A 391 15.57 7.57 -2.26
CA MET A 391 16.11 6.71 -1.20
C MET A 391 15.02 6.26 -0.20
N PRO A 392 15.16 5.07 0.43
CA PRO A 392 14.25 4.63 1.47
C PRO A 392 14.30 5.54 2.70
N VAL A 393 13.17 6.16 3.02
CA VAL A 393 12.96 6.93 4.25
C VAL A 393 11.46 7.08 4.52
N GLY A 394 11.10 7.15 5.79
CA GLY A 394 9.82 7.62 6.29
C GLY A 394 10.03 8.62 7.41
N ALA A 395 8.97 9.34 7.76
CA ALA A 395 9.00 10.30 8.86
C ALA A 395 7.64 10.42 9.53
N ILE A 396 7.65 10.77 10.81
CA ILE A 396 6.48 11.17 11.59
C ILE A 396 6.74 12.60 12.04
N CYS A 397 5.86 13.54 11.69
CA CYS A 397 5.91 14.89 12.24
C CYS A 397 4.65 15.13 13.06
N GLY A 398 4.75 15.83 14.18
CA GLY A 398 3.63 15.91 15.09
C GLY A 398 3.74 17.01 16.13
N LYS A 399 2.66 17.19 16.87
CA LYS A 399 2.65 18.03 18.06
C LYS A 399 3.55 17.43 19.14
N THR A 400 4.18 18.29 19.94
CA THR A 400 5.03 17.87 21.08
C THR A 400 4.31 16.88 21.99
N ALA A 401 3.04 17.16 22.34
CA ALA A 401 2.21 16.31 23.19
C ALA A 401 2.07 14.84 22.73
N TYR A 402 2.31 14.56 21.44
CA TYR A 402 2.35 13.20 20.92
C TYR A 402 3.78 12.70 20.70
N MET A 403 4.64 13.54 20.11
CA MET A 403 6.00 13.14 19.75
C MET A 403 6.89 12.84 20.96
N ASP A 404 6.59 13.42 22.12
CA ASP A 404 7.27 13.15 23.38
C ASP A 404 7.15 11.68 23.83
N ALA A 405 6.16 10.93 23.33
CA ALA A 405 6.05 9.50 23.57
C ALA A 405 7.20 8.67 22.96
N LEU A 406 8.08 9.27 22.15
CA LEU A 406 9.25 8.59 21.58
C LEU A 406 10.51 8.70 22.44
N ASP A 407 10.67 9.78 23.22
CA ASP A 407 11.91 10.06 23.96
C ASP A 407 11.71 10.64 25.37
N GLY A 408 10.46 10.80 25.79
CA GLY A 408 10.06 11.23 27.12
C GLY A 408 9.96 12.75 27.27
N GLY A 409 10.11 13.49 26.19
CA GLY A 409 9.98 14.95 26.17
C GLY A 409 11.30 15.69 26.30
N PHE A 410 11.23 17.01 26.14
CA PHE A 410 12.40 17.88 26.10
C PHE A 410 13.02 18.09 27.48
N TRP A 411 14.34 17.98 27.55
CA TRP A 411 15.17 18.33 28.69
C TRP A 411 16.50 18.94 28.18
N GLN A 412 17.25 19.60 29.05
CA GLN A 412 18.45 20.33 28.68
C GLN A 412 19.63 20.04 29.61
N TYR A 413 20.85 20.26 29.12
CA TYR A 413 22.06 20.09 29.92
C TYR A 413 22.31 21.31 30.81
N GLY A 414 22.84 21.06 32.00
CA GLY A 414 23.22 22.11 32.95
C GLY A 414 22.11 22.57 33.89
N ASP A 415 20.98 21.86 33.93
CA ASP A 415 19.91 22.02 34.92
C ASP A 415 19.37 20.66 35.42
N ASP A 416 18.27 20.71 36.20
CA ASP A 416 17.63 19.54 36.81
C ASP A 416 16.43 19.01 35.99
N SER A 417 16.30 19.39 34.71
CA SER A 417 15.20 18.92 33.86
C SER A 417 15.35 17.43 33.50
N VAL A 418 14.23 16.70 33.42
CA VAL A 418 14.19 15.26 33.14
C VAL A 418 13.06 14.94 32.14
N PRO A 419 13.12 13.80 31.41
CA PRO A 419 11.98 13.33 30.64
C PRO A 419 10.77 13.03 31.55
N GLU A 420 9.62 13.64 31.26
CA GLU A 420 8.40 13.55 32.07
C GLU A 420 7.31 12.65 31.47
N VAL A 421 7.45 12.28 30.18
CA VAL A 421 6.43 11.53 29.44
C VAL A 421 6.79 10.05 29.33
N GLY A 422 5.78 9.17 29.45
CA GLY A 422 5.96 7.74 29.23
C GLY A 422 6.35 7.41 27.78
N VAL A 423 7.40 6.61 27.61
CA VAL A 423 7.96 6.28 26.30
C VAL A 423 7.40 4.97 25.74
N THR A 424 7.17 4.96 24.44
CA THR A 424 6.88 3.75 23.67
C THR A 424 8.14 3.17 23.04
N TYR A 425 8.03 1.98 22.45
CA TYR A 425 9.14 1.36 21.73
C TYR A 425 9.08 1.63 20.22
N PHE A 426 10.13 2.25 19.68
CA PHE A 426 10.30 2.47 18.25
C PHE A 426 11.80 2.46 17.89
N ALA A 427 12.22 1.53 17.02
CA ALA A 427 13.62 1.35 16.67
C ALA A 427 13.76 0.76 15.26
N GLY A 428 14.96 0.88 14.67
CA GLY A 428 15.32 0.20 13.42
C GLY A 428 16.77 0.47 13.04
N THR A 429 17.49 -0.56 12.59
CA THR A 429 18.93 -0.50 12.33
C THR A 429 19.33 0.56 11.30
N PHE A 430 18.57 0.68 10.21
CA PHE A 430 18.88 1.59 9.11
C PHE A 430 18.22 2.97 9.24
N VAL A 431 17.50 3.20 10.35
CA VAL A 431 16.87 4.49 10.59
C VAL A 431 17.96 5.55 10.70
N ARG A 432 17.81 6.65 9.96
CA ARG A 432 18.83 7.73 9.82
C ARG A 432 20.09 7.32 9.05
N HIS A 433 19.99 6.37 8.11
CA HIS A 433 21.11 6.03 7.22
C HIS A 433 21.67 7.29 6.52
N PRO A 434 23.00 7.55 6.55
CA PRO A 434 23.59 8.80 6.04
C PRO A 434 23.23 9.14 4.59
N LEU A 435 23.26 8.15 3.68
CA LEU A 435 22.84 8.35 2.29
C LEU A 435 21.37 8.76 2.13
N ALA A 436 20.48 8.20 2.96
CA ALA A 436 19.07 8.57 2.93
C ALA A 436 18.87 9.98 3.48
N LEU A 437 19.60 10.36 4.54
CA LEU A 437 19.58 11.72 5.09
C LEU A 437 20.12 12.76 4.11
N ALA A 438 21.23 12.46 3.43
CA ALA A 438 21.81 13.35 2.43
C ALA A 438 20.84 13.59 1.27
N ALA A 439 20.24 12.52 0.74
CA ALA A 439 19.21 12.62 -0.29
C ALA A 439 17.98 13.39 0.18
N ALA A 440 17.53 13.16 1.43
CA ALA A 440 16.37 13.85 1.99
C ALA A 440 16.63 15.34 2.19
N LYS A 441 17.77 15.72 2.77
CA LYS A 441 18.18 17.12 2.92
C LYS A 441 18.24 17.82 1.57
N ALA A 442 18.87 17.20 0.56
CA ALA A 442 18.95 17.74 -0.78
C ALA A 442 17.57 17.91 -1.45
N SER A 443 16.67 16.92 -1.30
CA SER A 443 15.29 17.00 -1.81
C SER A 443 14.49 18.12 -1.15
N LEU A 444 14.55 18.23 0.18
CA LEU A 444 13.85 19.25 0.95
C LEU A 444 14.36 20.65 0.63
N LEU A 445 15.67 20.85 0.52
CA LEU A 445 16.25 22.13 0.11
C LEU A 445 15.87 22.51 -1.32
N TYR A 446 15.88 21.56 -2.26
CA TYR A 446 15.42 21.79 -3.63
C TYR A 446 13.96 22.28 -3.67
N MET A 447 13.08 21.62 -2.93
CA MET A 447 11.67 22.03 -2.84
C MET A 447 11.50 23.38 -2.15
N LYS A 448 12.33 23.68 -1.14
CA LYS A 448 12.28 24.95 -0.41
C LYS A 448 12.66 26.13 -1.30
N GLU A 449 13.70 25.95 -2.12
CA GLU A 449 14.16 26.93 -3.09
C GLU A 449 13.12 27.23 -4.17
N ARG A 450 12.47 26.18 -4.69
CA ARG A 450 11.45 26.32 -5.76
C ARG A 450 10.10 26.85 -5.26
N GLY A 451 9.76 26.57 -4.00
CA GLY A 451 8.48 26.94 -3.42
C GLY A 451 7.27 26.28 -4.11
N PRO A 452 6.05 26.80 -3.86
CA PRO A 452 4.79 26.22 -4.37
C PRO A 452 4.69 26.13 -5.90
N ALA A 453 5.42 26.98 -6.62
CA ALA A 453 5.43 27.01 -8.09
C ALA A 453 5.83 25.67 -8.71
N LEU A 454 6.64 24.86 -8.01
CA LEU A 454 6.97 23.50 -8.44
C LEU A 454 5.70 22.62 -8.49
N GLN A 455 4.94 22.53 -7.40
CA GLN A 455 3.73 21.71 -7.33
C GLN A 455 2.64 22.23 -8.27
N GLU A 456 2.53 23.55 -8.44
CA GLU A 456 1.60 24.18 -9.40
C GLU A 456 1.93 23.75 -10.83
N LYS A 457 3.20 23.82 -11.25
CA LYS A 457 3.67 23.34 -12.56
C LYS A 457 3.30 21.87 -12.76
N LEU A 458 3.61 20.99 -11.80
CA LEU A 458 3.32 19.56 -11.93
C LEU A 458 1.82 19.27 -12.00
N THR A 459 1.02 20.05 -11.26
CA THR A 459 -0.45 19.97 -11.30
C THR A 459 -0.98 20.38 -12.67
N GLY A 460 -0.42 21.45 -13.28
CA GLY A 460 -0.74 21.87 -14.63
C GLY A 460 -0.48 20.77 -15.68
N LEU A 461 0.71 20.15 -15.65
CA LEU A 461 1.06 19.04 -16.54
C LEU A 461 0.13 17.83 -16.36
N ALA A 462 -0.15 17.44 -15.12
CA ALA A 462 -1.04 16.32 -14.84
C ALA A 462 -2.49 16.59 -15.25
N LYS A 463 -2.97 17.83 -15.08
CA LYS A 463 -4.29 18.27 -15.56
C LYS A 463 -4.36 18.18 -17.09
N ARG A 464 -3.37 18.73 -17.79
CA ARG A 464 -3.29 18.69 -19.25
C ARG A 464 -3.28 17.26 -19.79
N LEU A 465 -2.47 16.38 -19.19
CA LEU A 465 -2.44 14.96 -19.56
C LEU A 465 -3.83 14.32 -19.42
N ARG A 466 -4.48 14.47 -18.27
CA ARG A 466 -5.81 13.89 -18.03
C ARG A 466 -6.84 14.43 -19.00
N GLU A 467 -6.91 15.75 -19.18
CA GLU A 467 -7.86 16.38 -20.10
C GLU A 467 -7.65 15.90 -21.54
N GLY A 468 -6.40 15.78 -21.99
CA GLY A 468 -6.08 15.28 -23.33
C GLY A 468 -6.46 13.81 -23.57
N MET A 469 -6.28 12.95 -22.57
CA MET A 469 -6.69 11.53 -22.64
C MET A 469 -8.21 11.37 -22.54
N GLU A 470 -8.86 12.14 -21.66
CA GLU A 470 -10.30 12.11 -21.41
C GLU A 470 -11.11 12.47 -22.67
N VAL A 471 -10.61 13.38 -23.52
CA VAL A 471 -11.25 13.76 -24.79
C VAL A 471 -11.55 12.54 -25.66
N THR A 472 -10.60 11.61 -25.80
CA THR A 472 -10.77 10.41 -26.62
C THR A 472 -11.77 9.44 -26.00
N CYS A 473 -11.67 9.21 -24.69
CA CYS A 473 -12.60 8.35 -23.98
C CYS A 473 -14.05 8.84 -24.12
N ARG A 474 -14.29 10.16 -23.99
CA ARG A 474 -15.61 10.77 -24.17
C ARG A 474 -16.09 10.70 -25.62
N LYS A 475 -15.22 11.02 -26.59
CA LYS A 475 -15.55 10.97 -28.02
C LYS A 475 -15.99 9.57 -28.45
N LEU A 476 -15.35 8.53 -27.90
CA LEU A 476 -15.65 7.13 -28.22
C LEU A 476 -16.74 6.53 -27.31
N ASN A 477 -17.21 7.27 -26.31
CA ASN A 477 -18.25 6.85 -25.36
C ASN A 477 -17.97 5.46 -24.73
N ILE A 478 -16.75 5.29 -24.23
CA ILE A 478 -16.28 4.06 -23.58
C ILE A 478 -16.23 4.20 -22.06
N PRO A 479 -16.35 3.10 -21.28
CA PRO A 479 -16.35 3.13 -19.82
C PRO A 479 -14.94 3.24 -19.22
N VAL A 480 -14.15 4.18 -19.75
CA VAL A 480 -12.79 4.51 -19.31
C VAL A 480 -12.75 6.00 -18.98
N SER A 481 -12.19 6.36 -17.84
CA SER A 481 -12.00 7.75 -17.42
C SER A 481 -10.61 7.98 -16.87
N THR A 482 -10.15 9.23 -16.92
CA THR A 482 -8.86 9.65 -16.36
C THR A 482 -9.06 10.59 -15.18
N VAL A 483 -8.70 10.11 -14.00
CA VAL A 483 -8.93 10.82 -12.73
C VAL A 483 -7.61 11.19 -12.08
N GLY A 484 -7.60 12.20 -11.21
CA GLY A 484 -6.37 12.65 -10.56
C GLY A 484 -6.57 13.85 -9.63
N PHE A 485 -5.53 14.11 -8.84
CA PHE A 485 -5.43 15.24 -7.93
C PHE A 485 -3.98 15.69 -7.82
N GLY A 486 -3.73 16.99 -7.89
CA GLY A 486 -2.39 17.54 -8.04
C GLY A 486 -1.63 16.88 -9.20
N SER A 487 -0.43 16.39 -8.92
CA SER A 487 0.40 15.66 -9.89
C SER A 487 0.12 14.16 -10.00
N LEU A 488 -0.79 13.60 -9.19
CA LEU A 488 -1.21 12.19 -9.26
C LEU A 488 -2.34 12.06 -10.28
N TRP A 489 -2.24 11.05 -11.14
CA TRP A 489 -3.28 10.69 -12.10
C TRP A 489 -3.40 9.17 -12.23
N ARG A 490 -4.55 8.68 -12.72
CA ARG A 490 -4.75 7.26 -13.02
C ARG A 490 -5.81 7.05 -14.09
N ILE A 491 -5.75 5.90 -14.74
CA ILE A 491 -6.84 5.37 -15.55
C ILE A 491 -7.82 4.65 -14.61
N LYS A 492 -9.11 4.87 -14.82
CA LYS A 492 -10.21 4.25 -14.08
C LYS A 492 -11.17 3.63 -15.09
N PHE A 493 -11.39 2.32 -14.96
CA PHE A 493 -12.48 1.64 -15.63
C PHE A 493 -13.76 1.83 -14.82
N LEU A 494 -14.84 2.22 -15.48
CA LEU A 494 -16.13 2.52 -14.85
C LEU A 494 -16.99 1.26 -14.65
N GLU A 495 -16.64 0.19 -15.35
CA GLU A 495 -17.21 -1.14 -15.21
C GLU A 495 -16.10 -2.19 -15.25
N ASP A 496 -16.44 -3.45 -14.95
CA ASP A 496 -15.50 -4.56 -15.11
C ASP A 496 -15.38 -4.94 -16.59
N ILE A 497 -14.23 -4.64 -17.17
CA ILE A 497 -13.94 -4.90 -18.59
C ILE A 497 -12.92 -6.03 -18.67
N PRO A 498 -13.31 -7.21 -19.20
CA PRO A 498 -12.40 -8.33 -19.39
C PRO A 498 -11.20 -7.93 -20.25
N TYR A 499 -10.00 -8.33 -19.83
CA TYR A 499 -8.74 -8.06 -20.53
C TYR A 499 -8.38 -6.58 -20.68
N SER A 500 -9.01 -5.68 -19.91
CA SER A 500 -8.68 -4.25 -19.89
C SER A 500 -7.23 -3.98 -19.48
N GLU A 501 -6.57 -4.92 -18.77
CA GLU A 501 -5.16 -4.85 -18.42
C GLU A 501 -4.23 -4.80 -19.65
N LEU A 502 -4.70 -5.28 -20.82
CA LEU A 502 -3.94 -5.27 -22.07
C LEU A 502 -3.66 -3.85 -22.56
N LEU A 503 -4.48 -2.85 -22.17
CA LEU A 503 -4.20 -1.44 -22.42
C LEU A 503 -2.83 -1.03 -21.86
N PHE A 504 -2.47 -1.51 -20.67
CA PHE A 504 -1.18 -1.19 -20.05
C PHE A 504 -0.02 -1.91 -20.73
N THR A 505 -0.24 -3.13 -21.23
CA THR A 505 0.74 -3.85 -22.06
C THR A 505 0.99 -3.10 -23.37
N LEU A 506 -0.06 -2.60 -24.00
CA LEU A 506 0.02 -1.82 -25.23
C LEU A 506 0.75 -0.48 -25.00
N MET A 507 0.43 0.23 -23.92
CA MET A 507 1.14 1.45 -23.52
C MET A 507 2.64 1.21 -23.29
N ARG A 508 3.01 0.10 -22.64
CA ARG A 508 4.42 -0.32 -22.50
C ARG A 508 5.04 -0.64 -23.87
N LEU A 509 4.35 -1.38 -24.74
CA LEU A 509 4.82 -1.62 -26.10
C LEU A 509 5.11 -0.31 -26.84
N LYS A 510 4.27 0.71 -26.63
CA LYS A 510 4.37 2.05 -27.21
C LYS A 510 5.31 3.02 -26.46
N GLY A 511 6.10 2.52 -25.51
CA GLY A 511 7.17 3.30 -24.86
C GLY A 511 6.75 4.09 -23.62
N ILE A 512 5.63 3.74 -22.98
CA ILE A 512 5.22 4.33 -21.70
C ILE A 512 5.24 3.25 -20.64
N HIS A 513 6.15 3.38 -19.68
CA HIS A 513 6.20 2.48 -18.54
C HIS A 513 5.07 2.82 -17.56
N ILE A 514 4.07 1.96 -17.50
CA ILE A 514 2.87 2.08 -16.67
C ILE A 514 2.44 0.69 -16.16
N LEU A 515 1.82 0.64 -14.98
CA LEU A 515 1.28 -0.59 -14.39
C LEU A 515 -0.24 -0.55 -14.24
N ASP A 516 -0.87 -1.70 -14.39
CA ASP A 516 -2.32 -1.85 -14.34
C ASP A 516 -2.89 -1.44 -12.97
N GLY A 517 -3.87 -0.54 -13.00
CA GLY A 517 -4.62 -0.08 -11.84
C GLY A 517 -3.86 0.82 -10.88
N PHE A 518 -2.54 1.01 -11.03
CA PHE A 518 -1.74 1.83 -10.13
C PHE A 518 -1.85 3.33 -10.42
N PRO A 519 -1.79 4.18 -9.38
CA PRO A 519 -1.60 5.61 -9.55
C PRO A 519 -0.27 5.91 -10.26
N CYS A 520 -0.32 6.89 -11.14
CA CYS A 520 0.80 7.45 -11.90
C CYS A 520 1.00 8.90 -11.48
N PHE A 521 2.15 9.47 -11.85
CA PHE A 521 2.60 10.75 -11.30
C PHE A 521 3.32 11.60 -12.34
N MET A 522 3.12 12.91 -12.29
CA MET A 522 4.02 13.86 -12.92
C MET A 522 5.21 14.17 -12.01
N THR A 523 6.35 14.48 -12.63
CA THR A 523 7.62 14.82 -11.98
C THR A 523 8.22 16.06 -12.60
N ASP A 524 9.17 16.70 -11.92
CA ASP A 524 9.82 17.93 -12.43
C ASP A 524 10.59 17.71 -13.73
N ALA A 525 10.98 16.46 -14.00
CA ALA A 525 11.65 16.06 -15.23
C ALA A 525 10.70 15.91 -16.44
N HIS A 526 9.39 15.94 -16.25
CA HIS A 526 8.44 15.90 -17.37
C HIS A 526 8.35 17.23 -18.09
N THR A 527 8.30 17.16 -19.41
CA THR A 527 8.12 18.28 -20.33
C THR A 527 6.72 18.26 -20.97
N GLU A 528 6.33 19.35 -21.61
CA GLU A 528 5.08 19.40 -22.38
C GLU A 528 5.08 18.40 -23.55
N GLN A 529 6.25 18.16 -24.17
CA GLN A 529 6.40 17.18 -25.23
C GLN A 529 6.21 15.74 -24.72
N ASP A 530 6.61 15.46 -23.48
CA ASP A 530 6.33 14.17 -22.86
C ASP A 530 4.84 13.97 -22.67
N VAL A 531 4.13 15.01 -22.21
CA VAL A 531 2.67 15.00 -22.06
C VAL A 531 2.00 14.76 -23.43
N ASP A 532 2.45 15.43 -24.48
CA ASP A 532 1.94 15.23 -25.85
C ASP A 532 2.11 13.79 -26.32
N PHE A 533 3.30 13.24 -26.12
CA PHE A 533 3.60 11.85 -26.46
C PHE A 533 2.70 10.89 -25.68
N MET A 534 2.54 11.11 -24.37
CA MET A 534 1.70 10.27 -23.52
C MET A 534 0.23 10.29 -23.94
N ILE A 535 -0.32 11.47 -24.24
CA ILE A 535 -1.68 11.62 -24.76
C ILE A 535 -1.83 10.86 -26.08
N ALA A 536 -0.88 11.04 -27.01
CA ALA A 536 -0.93 10.41 -28.33
C ALA A 536 -0.93 8.88 -28.23
N GLN A 537 0.00 8.29 -27.47
CA GLN A 537 0.10 6.84 -27.33
C GLN A 537 -1.10 6.24 -26.57
N PHE A 538 -1.65 6.97 -25.58
CA PHE A 538 -2.89 6.56 -24.92
C PHE A 538 -4.07 6.54 -25.90
N ASN A 539 -4.25 7.62 -26.66
CA ASN A 539 -5.34 7.74 -27.63
C ASN A 539 -5.27 6.66 -28.71
N GLU A 540 -4.06 6.39 -29.24
CA GLU A 540 -3.83 5.32 -30.20
C GLU A 540 -4.14 3.94 -29.59
N SER A 541 -3.73 3.71 -28.34
CA SER A 541 -3.99 2.45 -27.63
C SER A 541 -5.48 2.23 -27.36
N ILE A 542 -6.22 3.29 -26.99
CA ILE A 542 -7.67 3.23 -26.82
C ILE A 542 -8.35 2.91 -28.16
N GLN A 543 -7.95 3.60 -29.23
CA GLN A 543 -8.54 3.37 -30.56
C GLN A 543 -8.32 1.92 -31.01
N GLU A 544 -7.11 1.39 -30.84
CA GLU A 544 -6.77 0.00 -31.16
C GLU A 544 -7.64 -1.00 -30.38
N MET A 545 -7.81 -0.78 -29.06
CA MET A 545 -8.66 -1.61 -28.21
C MET A 545 -10.16 -1.52 -28.57
N VAL A 546 -10.63 -0.37 -29.03
CA VAL A 546 -11.99 -0.18 -29.55
C VAL A 546 -12.17 -0.90 -30.88
N ASP A 547 -11.24 -0.73 -31.81
CA ASP A 547 -11.30 -1.32 -33.15
C ASP A 547 -11.35 -2.85 -33.09
N VAL A 548 -10.60 -3.44 -32.16
CA VAL A 548 -10.58 -4.90 -31.93
C VAL A 548 -11.80 -5.39 -31.14
N GLY A 549 -12.50 -4.50 -30.44
CA GLY A 549 -13.75 -4.80 -29.72
C GLY A 549 -13.59 -5.14 -28.25
N PHE A 550 -12.45 -4.84 -27.62
CA PHE A 550 -12.28 -4.94 -26.16
C PHE A 550 -13.04 -3.83 -25.43
N PHE A 551 -13.03 -2.61 -25.98
CA PHE A 551 -13.84 -1.51 -25.48
C PHE A 551 -15.05 -1.30 -26.39
N LYS A 552 -16.25 -1.54 -25.85
CA LYS A 552 -17.50 -1.33 -26.58
C LYS A 552 -17.92 0.13 -26.47
N GLN A 553 -18.13 0.75 -27.62
CA GLN A 553 -18.78 2.06 -27.67
C GLN A 553 -20.22 1.90 -27.21
N SER A 554 -20.64 2.68 -26.22
CA SER A 554 -22.04 2.74 -25.84
C SER A 554 -22.81 3.57 -26.89
N GLN A 555 -24.10 3.27 -27.13
CA GLN A 555 -24.96 4.09 -27.98
C GLN A 555 -24.85 5.58 -27.57
N PRO A 556 -24.82 6.53 -28.52
CA PRO A 556 -24.85 7.94 -28.18
C PRO A 556 -26.13 8.20 -27.40
N VAL A 557 -26.00 8.53 -26.12
CA VAL A 557 -27.12 9.02 -25.33
C VAL A 557 -27.51 10.35 -25.97
N ASN A 558 -28.63 10.34 -26.68
CA ASN A 558 -29.07 11.45 -27.52
C ASN A 558 -29.76 12.51 -26.66
N THR A 559 -28.99 13.15 -25.78
CA THR A 559 -29.41 14.30 -24.98
C THR A 559 -28.14 15.02 -24.54
N MET A 560 -27.88 16.19 -25.12
CA MET A 560 -26.97 17.18 -24.52
C MET A 560 -27.37 17.51 -23.06
N ALA A 561 -28.59 17.13 -22.64
CA ALA A 561 -29.10 17.22 -21.27
C ALA A 561 -28.68 16.07 -20.32
N ASP A 562 -28.43 14.83 -20.79
CA ASP A 562 -28.03 13.72 -19.88
C ASP A 562 -26.52 13.66 -19.63
N LEU A 563 -25.70 14.16 -20.56
CA LEU A 563 -24.25 14.17 -20.39
C LEU A 563 -23.74 15.44 -19.70
N SER A 564 -24.50 16.54 -19.70
CA SER A 564 -24.31 17.62 -18.71
C SER A 564 -24.70 17.16 -17.30
N ALA A 565 -25.61 16.18 -17.17
CA ALA A 565 -25.97 15.56 -15.89
C ALA A 565 -24.99 14.47 -15.42
N LYS A 566 -24.20 13.89 -16.34
CA LYS A 566 -23.12 12.92 -16.04
C LYS A 566 -21.72 13.52 -16.09
N GLN A 567 -21.59 14.80 -16.41
CA GLN A 567 -20.48 15.58 -15.91
C GLN A 567 -20.72 15.67 -14.41
N VAL A 568 -20.15 14.72 -13.67
CA VAL A 568 -20.13 14.79 -12.22
C VAL A 568 -19.39 16.07 -11.89
N ASP A 569 -20.15 17.13 -11.67
CA ASP A 569 -19.64 18.36 -11.14
C ASP A 569 -19.04 17.99 -9.78
N LEU A 570 -17.72 17.99 -9.71
CA LEU A 570 -16.96 17.59 -8.52
C LEU A 570 -17.29 18.53 -7.34
N GLN A 571 -17.85 19.71 -7.60
CA GLN A 571 -18.43 20.59 -6.60
C GLN A 571 -19.80 20.11 -6.10
N ALA A 572 -20.62 19.51 -6.96
CA ALA A 572 -21.92 18.91 -6.63
C ALA A 572 -21.80 17.58 -5.85
N MET A 573 -20.67 16.87 -5.92
CA MET A 573 -20.41 15.72 -5.03
C MET A 573 -20.04 16.13 -3.60
N ASN A 574 -19.57 17.36 -3.41
CA ASN A 574 -19.14 17.89 -2.11
C ASN A 574 -20.19 18.83 -1.48
N THR A 575 -21.30 19.09 -2.17
CA THR A 575 -22.38 19.95 -1.70
C THR A 575 -23.69 19.17 -1.72
N PRO A 576 -24.42 19.05 -0.60
CA PRO A 576 -25.71 18.35 -0.58
C PRO A 576 -26.66 18.95 -1.62
N PRO A 577 -27.25 18.14 -2.54
CA PRO A 577 -28.10 18.65 -3.61
C PRO A 577 -29.42 19.22 -3.07
N VAL A 578 -29.84 18.77 -1.89
CA VAL A 578 -30.99 19.29 -1.15
C VAL A 578 -30.69 19.29 0.35
N ALA A 579 -31.36 20.17 1.10
CA ALA A 579 -31.23 20.22 2.56
C ALA A 579 -31.60 18.87 3.19
N GLY A 580 -30.72 18.34 4.05
CA GLY A 580 -30.90 17.04 4.70
C GLY A 580 -30.46 15.83 3.86
N ALA A 581 -29.96 16.02 2.63
CA ALA A 581 -29.30 14.96 1.90
C ALA A 581 -27.97 14.58 2.56
N ARG A 582 -27.73 13.27 2.69
CA ARG A 582 -26.53 12.69 3.29
C ARG A 582 -25.70 11.97 2.24
N LEU A 583 -24.39 12.10 2.31
CA LEU A 583 -23.50 11.40 1.39
C LEU A 583 -23.30 9.95 1.88
N GLY A 584 -23.49 8.98 0.99
CA GLY A 584 -23.37 7.55 1.25
C GLY A 584 -22.72 6.81 0.08
N ARG A 585 -22.93 5.50 0.00
CA ARG A 585 -22.47 4.65 -1.12
C ARG A 585 -23.66 3.99 -1.80
N ASP A 586 -23.70 4.05 -3.14
CA ASP A 586 -24.63 3.26 -3.94
C ASP A 586 -24.28 1.75 -3.88
N LYS A 587 -25.09 0.94 -4.56
CA LYS A 587 -24.93 -0.52 -4.58
C LYS A 587 -23.61 -0.95 -5.23
N GLU A 588 -23.06 -0.10 -6.08
CA GLU A 588 -21.82 -0.27 -6.81
C GLU A 588 -20.60 0.27 -6.03
N GLY A 589 -20.83 0.88 -4.86
CA GLY A 589 -19.80 1.43 -3.97
C GLY A 589 -19.33 2.85 -4.34
N ASN A 590 -19.96 3.50 -5.31
CA ASN A 590 -19.71 4.88 -5.68
C ASN A 590 -20.40 5.84 -4.70
N PRO A 591 -19.88 7.08 -4.50
CA PRO A 591 -20.53 8.04 -3.64
C PRO A 591 -21.84 8.49 -4.27
N ALA A 592 -22.90 8.48 -3.48
CA ALA A 592 -24.21 8.96 -3.91
C ALA A 592 -24.87 9.74 -2.77
N TRP A 593 -25.70 10.70 -3.13
CA TRP A 593 -26.52 11.42 -2.16
C TRP A 593 -27.74 10.58 -1.81
N PHE A 594 -28.15 10.63 -0.55
CA PHE A 594 -29.35 9.95 -0.06
C PHE A 594 -30.21 10.91 0.73
N ILE A 595 -31.52 10.84 0.54
CA ILE A 595 -32.51 11.65 1.27
C ILE A 595 -33.35 10.75 2.17
N GLU A 596 -33.83 11.29 3.28
CA GLU A 596 -34.68 10.53 4.20
C GLU A 596 -35.96 10.09 3.49
N ASP A 597 -36.27 8.81 3.61
CA ASP A 597 -37.50 8.22 3.10
C ASP A 597 -38.67 8.70 3.96
N LYS A 598 -39.45 9.63 3.41
CA LYS A 598 -40.65 10.15 4.08
C LYS A 598 -41.67 9.07 4.42
N ALA A 599 -41.66 7.93 3.73
CA ALA A 599 -42.54 6.81 4.02
C ALA A 599 -41.97 5.88 5.12
N ASN A 600 -40.66 5.92 5.38
CA ASN A 600 -39.97 5.09 6.36
C ASN A 600 -38.97 5.92 7.17
N PRO A 601 -39.41 6.59 8.25
CA PRO A 601 -38.54 7.42 9.09
C PRO A 601 -37.29 6.67 9.54
N GLY A 602 -36.11 7.28 9.35
CA GLY A 602 -34.81 6.66 9.62
C GLY A 602 -34.20 5.80 8.48
N LYS A 603 -34.91 5.58 7.36
CA LYS A 603 -34.33 5.00 6.14
C LYS A 603 -34.02 6.09 5.11
N TYR A 604 -33.07 5.83 4.23
CA TYR A 604 -32.59 6.79 3.24
C TYR A 604 -32.66 6.19 1.83
N LEU A 605 -33.19 6.95 0.87
CA LEU A 605 -33.27 6.59 -0.55
C LEU A 605 -32.22 7.34 -1.35
N GLN A 606 -31.58 6.65 -2.30
CA GLN A 606 -30.61 7.27 -3.19
C GLN A 606 -31.28 8.38 -4.00
N TYR A 607 -30.74 9.59 -3.91
CA TYR A 607 -31.18 10.77 -4.63
C TYR A 607 -30.61 10.75 -6.05
N ASN A 608 -31.47 10.51 -7.04
CA ASN A 608 -31.10 10.60 -8.44
C ASN A 608 -31.16 12.07 -8.89
N ILE A 609 -30.01 12.63 -9.21
CA ILE A 609 -29.83 14.02 -9.70
C ILE A 609 -30.60 14.27 -11.01
N SER A 610 -31.00 13.21 -11.73
CA SER A 610 -31.70 13.24 -13.01
C SER A 610 -33.20 13.59 -12.96
N ASN A 611 -33.79 13.81 -11.78
CA ASN A 611 -35.25 13.99 -11.61
C ASN A 611 -35.65 15.36 -11.04
N ASN A 612 -35.16 16.45 -11.65
CA ASN A 612 -35.79 17.77 -11.56
C ASN A 612 -35.61 18.57 -12.84
#